data_AF-A0A7L3J1X8-F1
#
_entry.id   AF-A0A7L3J1X8-F1
#
_cell.length_a   1.000
_cell.length_b   1.000
_cell.length_c   1.000
_cell.angle_alpha   90.00
_cell.angle_beta   90.00
_cell.angle_gamma   90.00
#
_symmetry.space_group_name_H-M   'P 1'
#
loop_
_entity.id
_entity.type
_entity.pdbx_description
1 polymer ?
#
loop_
_entity_poly.entity_id
_entity_poly.type
_entity_poly.pdbx_seq_one_letter_code
_entity_poly.pdbx_strand_id
1 'polypeptide(L)'
;VCNENSLFKSLSRYLVRRKDPELWASVLLESNPYRRPLIDQVVQTALSETQDPEEVSVTVKAFMTADLPNELIELLEKIVLDNSVFSEHRNLQNLLILTAIKADRTRVMEYINRLDNYDAPDIANIAISNELFEEAFAIFRKFDVNTSAVQVLIEHIGNLDRAYEFAERCNEPAVWSQLAKAQLQKGMVKEAIDSYIKADDPSSYMEVVQAAN
;
A
#
# COMPACT_ATOMS: atom_id res chain seq x y z
N VAL A 1 -25.56 -14.00 -28.21
CA VAL A 1 -25.35 -13.86 -26.75
C VAL A 1 -24.80 -15.13 -26.07
N CYS A 2 -25.54 -16.27 -25.96
CA CYS A 2 -25.02 -17.45 -25.23
C CYS A 2 -23.79 -18.13 -25.86
N ASN A 3 -23.72 -18.20 -27.20
CA ASN A 3 -22.55 -18.77 -27.90
C ASN A 3 -21.33 -17.84 -27.85
N GLU A 4 -21.53 -16.52 -27.84
CA GLU A 4 -20.45 -15.53 -27.75
C GLU A 4 -19.80 -15.54 -26.37
N ASN A 5 -20.59 -15.58 -25.29
CA ASN A 5 -20.05 -15.69 -23.93
C ASN A 5 -19.22 -16.97 -23.72
N SER A 6 -19.64 -18.09 -24.31
CA SER A 6 -18.89 -19.35 -24.26
C SER A 6 -17.57 -19.29 -25.05
N LEU A 7 -17.56 -18.54 -26.15
CA LEU A 7 -16.35 -18.30 -26.95
C LEU A 7 -15.35 -17.41 -26.20
N PHE A 8 -15.81 -16.30 -25.61
CA PHE A 8 -14.93 -15.39 -24.84
C PHE A 8 -14.34 -16.08 -23.61
N LYS A 9 -15.08 -16.97 -22.96
CA LYS A 9 -14.57 -17.81 -21.87
C LYS A 9 -13.42 -18.73 -22.29
N SER A 10 -13.53 -19.29 -23.49
CA SER A 10 -12.50 -20.19 -24.04
C SER A 10 -11.28 -19.40 -24.51
N LEU A 11 -11.52 -18.22 -25.10
CA LEU A 11 -10.48 -17.30 -25.55
C LEU A 11 -9.69 -16.72 -24.38
N SER A 12 -10.35 -16.32 -23.29
CA SER A 12 -9.69 -15.77 -22.09
C SER A 12 -8.76 -16.78 -21.45
N ARG A 13 -9.19 -18.05 -21.34
CA ARG A 13 -8.33 -19.15 -20.87
C ARG A 13 -7.13 -19.38 -21.77
N TYR A 14 -7.34 -19.36 -23.09
CA TYR A 14 -6.25 -19.53 -24.05
C TYR A 14 -5.23 -18.40 -23.96
N LEU A 15 -5.70 -17.16 -23.84
CA LEU A 15 -4.85 -15.97 -23.72
C LEU A 15 -3.95 -16.05 -22.49
N VAL A 16 -4.52 -16.40 -21.33
CA VAL A 16 -3.79 -16.55 -20.06
C VAL A 16 -2.78 -17.70 -20.15
N ARG A 17 -3.17 -18.88 -20.66
CA ARG A 17 -2.28 -20.05 -20.80
C ARG A 17 -1.14 -19.85 -21.80
N ARG A 18 -1.38 -19.09 -22.86
CA ARG A 18 -0.40 -18.88 -23.92
C ARG A 18 0.76 -17.98 -23.48
N LYS A 19 0.58 -17.17 -22.43
CA LYS A 19 1.63 -16.33 -21.81
C LYS A 19 2.40 -15.46 -22.82
N ASP A 20 1.76 -15.08 -23.92
CA ASP A 20 2.39 -14.40 -25.07
C ASP A 20 2.18 -12.87 -24.96
N PRO A 21 3.24 -12.07 -24.71
CA PRO A 21 3.12 -10.63 -24.52
C PRO A 21 2.65 -9.88 -25.77
N GLU A 22 3.02 -10.35 -26.97
CA GLU A 22 2.60 -9.71 -28.22
C GLU A 22 1.10 -9.91 -28.45
N LEU A 23 0.60 -11.11 -28.11
CA LEU A 23 -0.82 -11.40 -28.16
C LEU A 23 -1.59 -10.51 -27.19
N TRP A 24 -1.10 -10.37 -25.95
CA TRP A 24 -1.70 -9.45 -24.97
C TRP A 24 -1.73 -8.00 -25.47
N ALA A 25 -0.63 -7.51 -26.03
CA ALA A 25 -0.57 -6.16 -26.58
C ALA A 25 -1.62 -5.97 -27.69
N SER A 26 -1.76 -6.92 -28.61
CA SER A 26 -2.75 -6.85 -29.70
C SER A 26 -4.20 -6.86 -29.19
N VAL A 27 -4.46 -7.61 -28.12
CA VAL A 27 -5.79 -7.79 -27.54
C VAL A 27 -6.21 -6.56 -26.73
N LEU A 28 -5.27 -5.95 -26.01
CA LEU A 28 -5.50 -4.79 -25.14
C LEU A 28 -5.51 -3.45 -25.90
N LEU A 29 -5.28 -3.46 -27.22
CA LEU A 29 -5.38 -2.27 -28.06
C LEU A 29 -6.74 -1.57 -27.93
N GLU A 30 -6.74 -0.25 -27.85
CA GLU A 30 -7.95 0.57 -27.75
C GLU A 30 -8.86 0.46 -28.99
N SER A 31 -8.26 0.16 -30.14
CA SER A 31 -8.98 -0.06 -31.40
C SER A 31 -9.80 -1.34 -31.41
N ASN A 32 -9.61 -2.25 -30.44
CA ASN A 32 -10.31 -3.51 -30.39
C ASN A 32 -11.70 -3.34 -29.75
N PRO A 33 -12.81 -3.53 -30.51
CA PRO A 33 -14.17 -3.39 -29.99
C PRO A 33 -14.53 -4.44 -28.93
N TYR A 34 -13.80 -5.56 -28.88
CA TYR A 34 -14.03 -6.65 -27.92
C TYR A 34 -13.08 -6.61 -26.72
N ARG A 35 -12.29 -5.55 -26.56
CA ARG A 35 -11.34 -5.38 -25.45
C ARG A 35 -12.01 -5.55 -24.09
N ARG A 36 -13.07 -4.77 -23.82
CA ARG A 36 -13.74 -4.77 -22.51
C ARG A 36 -14.40 -6.12 -22.17
N PRO A 37 -15.22 -6.73 -23.05
CA PRO A 37 -15.78 -8.06 -22.79
C PRO A 37 -14.73 -9.13 -22.53
N LEU A 38 -13.59 -9.07 -23.22
CA LEU A 38 -12.52 -10.04 -23.03
C LEU A 38 -11.79 -9.83 -21.70
N ILE A 39 -11.50 -8.59 -21.30
CA ILE A 39 -10.95 -8.27 -19.98
C ILE A 39 -11.89 -8.77 -18.88
N ASP A 40 -13.19 -8.48 -18.99
CA ASP A 40 -14.18 -8.91 -18.00
C ASP A 40 -14.18 -10.44 -17.86
N GLN A 41 -14.07 -11.20 -18.97
CA GLN A 41 -14.00 -12.66 -18.94
C GLN A 41 -12.66 -13.21 -18.43
N VAL A 42 -11.55 -12.52 -18.66
CA VAL A 42 -10.25 -12.85 -18.06
C VAL A 42 -10.33 -12.73 -16.54
N VAL A 43 -10.85 -11.59 -16.05
CA VAL A 43 -10.97 -11.27 -14.62
C VAL A 43 -12.01 -12.15 -13.92
N GLN A 44 -13.11 -12.52 -14.58
CA GLN A 44 -14.17 -13.34 -13.97
C GLN A 44 -13.95 -14.85 -14.02
N THR A 45 -13.28 -15.37 -15.06
CA THR A 45 -13.15 -16.82 -15.26
C THR A 45 -11.71 -17.27 -15.23
N ALA A 46 -10.88 -16.76 -16.16
CA ALA A 46 -9.60 -17.39 -16.47
C ALA A 46 -8.64 -17.32 -15.28
N LEU A 47 -8.67 -16.21 -14.53
CA LEU A 47 -7.80 -15.99 -13.38
C LEU A 47 -8.30 -16.66 -12.10
N SER A 48 -9.60 -16.93 -11.97
CA SER A 48 -10.13 -17.72 -10.86
C SER A 48 -9.82 -19.22 -11.02
N GLU A 49 -9.67 -19.69 -12.25
CA GLU A 49 -9.35 -21.09 -12.55
C GLU A 49 -7.84 -21.36 -12.59
N THR A 50 -7.01 -20.34 -12.76
CA THR A 50 -5.56 -20.52 -12.75
C THR A 50 -4.99 -20.60 -11.34
N GLN A 51 -4.04 -21.51 -11.16
CA GLN A 51 -3.21 -21.62 -9.96
C GLN A 51 -1.74 -21.38 -10.28
N ASP A 52 -1.40 -21.03 -11.53
CA ASP A 52 -0.03 -20.82 -11.96
C ASP A 52 0.38 -19.35 -11.74
N PRO A 53 1.37 -19.08 -10.85
CA PRO A 53 1.87 -17.73 -10.62
C PRO A 53 2.41 -17.03 -11.87
N GLU A 54 2.92 -17.80 -12.83
CA GLU A 54 3.49 -17.25 -14.06
C GLU A 54 2.39 -16.69 -14.99
N GLU A 55 1.24 -17.37 -15.07
CA GLU A 55 0.08 -16.90 -15.84
C GLU A 55 -0.44 -15.57 -15.30
N VAL A 56 -0.49 -15.44 -13.97
CA VAL A 56 -0.86 -14.19 -13.29
C VAL A 56 0.17 -13.10 -13.56
N SER A 57 1.46 -13.40 -13.45
CA SER A 57 2.54 -12.43 -13.64
C SER A 57 2.57 -11.84 -15.05
N VAL A 58 2.41 -12.68 -16.08
CA VAL A 58 2.36 -12.21 -17.48
C VAL A 58 1.12 -11.35 -17.72
N THR A 59 -0.02 -11.76 -17.18
CA THR A 59 -1.27 -10.99 -17.29
C THR A 59 -1.12 -9.62 -16.63
N VAL A 60 -0.61 -9.55 -15.39
CA VAL A 60 -0.38 -8.28 -14.69
C VAL A 60 0.56 -7.36 -15.47
N LYS A 61 1.68 -7.90 -15.99
CA LYS A 61 2.62 -7.12 -16.81
C LYS A 61 1.96 -6.56 -18.07
N ALA A 62 1.13 -7.35 -18.75
CA ALA A 62 0.41 -6.90 -19.92
C ALA A 62 -0.52 -5.71 -19.61
N PHE A 63 -1.27 -5.77 -18.52
CA PHE A 63 -2.17 -4.68 -18.09
C PHE A 63 -1.38 -3.43 -17.68
N MET A 64 -0.23 -3.59 -17.02
CA MET A 64 0.67 -2.47 -16.71
C MET A 64 1.22 -1.80 -17.97
N THR A 65 1.63 -2.58 -18.98
CA THR A 65 2.12 -2.04 -20.25
C THR A 65 1.02 -1.39 -21.08
N ALA A 66 -0.22 -1.87 -20.95
CA ALA A 66 -1.38 -1.30 -21.61
C ALA A 66 -1.95 -0.04 -20.93
N ASP A 67 -1.35 0.40 -19.82
CA ASP A 67 -1.79 1.57 -19.02
C ASP A 67 -3.27 1.49 -18.59
N LEU A 68 -3.69 0.30 -18.12
CA LEU A 68 -5.05 0.02 -17.64
C LEU A 68 -5.07 -0.20 -16.11
N PRO A 69 -4.88 0.85 -15.29
CA PRO A 69 -4.74 0.70 -13.85
C PRO A 69 -6.05 0.29 -13.15
N ASN A 70 -7.21 0.71 -13.64
CA ASN A 70 -8.50 0.37 -13.02
C ASN A 70 -8.81 -1.11 -13.18
N GLU A 71 -8.63 -1.64 -14.39
CA GLU A 71 -8.81 -3.05 -14.69
C GLU A 71 -7.77 -3.91 -13.97
N LEU A 72 -6.54 -3.40 -13.80
CA LEU A 72 -5.50 -4.07 -13.02
C LEU A 72 -5.88 -4.17 -11.52
N ILE A 73 -6.51 -3.13 -10.94
CA ILE A 73 -7.01 -3.18 -9.57
C ILE A 73 -8.09 -4.25 -9.43
N GLU A 74 -9.11 -4.26 -10.30
CA GLU A 74 -10.19 -5.27 -10.25
C GLU A 74 -9.63 -6.70 -10.38
N LEU A 75 -8.62 -6.88 -11.23
CA LEU A 75 -7.91 -8.14 -11.41
C LEU A 75 -7.19 -8.56 -10.13
N LEU A 76 -6.39 -7.67 -9.56
CA LEU A 76 -5.59 -7.95 -8.37
C LEU A 76 -6.47 -8.15 -7.13
N GLU A 77 -7.58 -7.41 -7.00
CA GLU A 77 -8.57 -7.63 -5.93
C GLU A 77 -9.08 -9.08 -5.94
N LYS A 78 -9.53 -9.59 -7.09
CA LYS A 78 -10.00 -10.99 -7.17
C LYS A 78 -8.92 -12.01 -6.88
N ILE A 79 -7.70 -11.78 -7.36
CA ILE A 79 -6.61 -12.74 -7.15
C ILE A 79 -6.15 -12.73 -5.69
N VAL A 80 -5.96 -11.56 -5.10
CA VAL A 80 -5.36 -11.43 -3.77
C VAL A 80 -6.42 -11.63 -2.67
N LEU A 81 -7.66 -11.18 -2.88
CA LEU A 81 -8.71 -11.24 -1.86
C LEU A 81 -9.55 -12.51 -1.92
N ASP A 82 -9.85 -13.04 -3.12
CA ASP A 82 -10.73 -14.20 -3.27
C ASP A 82 -9.98 -15.53 -3.44
N ASN A 83 -8.74 -15.52 -3.95
CA ASN A 83 -7.95 -16.72 -4.17
C ASN A 83 -6.90 -16.92 -3.07
N SER A 84 -7.12 -17.94 -2.22
CA SER A 84 -6.24 -18.22 -1.09
C SER A 84 -4.80 -18.50 -1.49
N VAL A 85 -4.55 -19.06 -2.68
CA VAL A 85 -3.21 -19.44 -3.16
C VAL A 85 -2.31 -18.21 -3.37
N PHE A 86 -2.90 -17.10 -3.79
CA PHE A 86 -2.17 -15.87 -4.10
C PHE A 86 -2.30 -14.79 -3.03
N SER A 87 -3.18 -15.00 -2.05
CA SER A 87 -3.39 -14.09 -0.93
C SER A 87 -2.10 -13.82 -0.14
N GLU A 88 -1.19 -14.78 -0.02
CA GLU A 88 0.07 -14.60 0.71
C GLU A 88 1.23 -14.07 -0.16
N HIS A 89 0.98 -13.80 -1.44
CA HIS A 89 2.05 -13.45 -2.37
C HIS A 89 2.43 -11.97 -2.25
N ARG A 90 3.50 -11.67 -1.50
CA ARG A 90 4.03 -10.31 -1.24
C ARG A 90 4.06 -9.39 -2.47
N ASN A 91 4.60 -9.86 -3.60
CA ASN A 91 4.71 -9.01 -4.79
C ASN A 91 3.33 -8.61 -5.37
N LEU A 92 2.31 -9.47 -5.26
CA LEU A 92 0.97 -9.16 -5.76
C LEU A 92 0.26 -8.18 -4.83
N GLN A 93 0.42 -8.35 -3.51
CA GLN A 93 -0.07 -7.37 -2.54
C GLN A 93 0.59 -6.00 -2.73
N ASN A 94 1.92 -5.96 -2.93
CA ASN A 94 2.65 -4.74 -3.22
C ASN A 94 2.10 -4.07 -4.48
N LEU A 95 1.91 -4.82 -5.56
CA LEU A 95 1.37 -4.27 -6.80
C LEU A 95 -0.07 -3.76 -6.65
N LEU A 96 -0.92 -4.44 -5.86
CA LEU A 96 -2.28 -3.98 -5.60
C LEU A 96 -2.27 -2.62 -4.89
N ILE A 97 -1.50 -2.51 -3.80
CA ILE A 97 -1.42 -1.26 -3.03
C ILE A 97 -0.77 -0.15 -3.87
N LEU A 98 0.32 -0.42 -4.59
CA LEU A 98 1.00 0.58 -5.41
C LEU A 98 0.14 1.08 -6.57
N THR A 99 -0.61 0.20 -7.22
CA THR A 99 -1.55 0.59 -8.28
C THR A 99 -2.68 1.42 -7.70
N ALA A 100 -3.23 1.01 -6.55
CA ALA A 100 -4.27 1.75 -5.86
C ALA A 100 -3.80 3.16 -5.45
N ILE A 101 -2.60 3.32 -4.88
CA ILE A 101 -2.04 4.64 -4.54
C ILE A 101 -2.02 5.59 -5.75
N LYS A 102 -1.71 5.05 -6.93
CA LYS A 102 -1.62 5.84 -8.17
C LYS A 102 -2.97 6.13 -8.82
N ALA A 103 -3.92 5.19 -8.76
CA ALA A 103 -5.16 5.27 -9.54
C ALA A 103 -6.44 5.47 -8.71
N ASP A 104 -6.52 4.85 -7.52
CA ASP A 104 -7.68 4.97 -6.62
C ASP A 104 -7.25 4.99 -5.14
N ARG A 105 -7.02 6.20 -4.63
CA ARG A 105 -6.58 6.44 -3.25
C ARG A 105 -7.62 6.02 -2.21
N THR A 106 -8.91 5.97 -2.58
CA THR A 106 -9.99 5.74 -1.62
C THR A 106 -9.98 4.33 -1.03
N ARG A 107 -9.43 3.36 -1.76
CA ARG A 107 -9.38 1.95 -1.37
C ARG A 107 -8.09 1.54 -0.67
N VAL A 108 -7.05 2.37 -0.74
CA VAL A 108 -5.71 2.07 -0.19
C VAL A 108 -5.78 1.68 1.27
N MET A 109 -6.58 2.41 2.06
CA MET A 109 -6.78 2.14 3.48
C MET A 109 -7.45 0.78 3.73
N GLU A 110 -8.41 0.37 2.90
CA GLU A 110 -9.03 -0.96 3.03
C GLU A 110 -8.00 -2.06 2.78
N TYR A 111 -7.19 -1.92 1.74
CA TYR A 111 -6.15 -2.90 1.41
C TYR A 111 -5.09 -3.00 2.50
N ILE A 112 -4.63 -1.88 3.05
CA ILE A 112 -3.68 -1.85 4.18
C ILE A 112 -4.23 -2.63 5.37
N ASN A 113 -5.52 -2.48 5.68
CA ASN A 113 -6.13 -3.18 6.80
C ASN A 113 -6.28 -4.69 6.53
N ARG A 114 -6.62 -5.08 5.30
CA ARG A 114 -6.90 -6.49 4.94
C ARG A 114 -5.65 -7.31 4.60
N LEU A 115 -4.58 -6.68 4.13
CA LEU A 115 -3.37 -7.35 3.66
C LEU A 115 -2.28 -7.31 4.72
N ASP A 116 -1.50 -8.38 4.89
CA ASP A 116 -0.49 -8.50 5.95
C ASP A 116 0.93 -8.82 5.43
N ASN A 117 1.08 -9.24 4.16
CA ASN A 117 2.33 -9.81 3.64
C ASN A 117 3.09 -8.87 2.68
N TYR A 118 2.81 -7.57 2.73
CA TYR A 118 3.42 -6.57 1.85
C TYR A 118 4.68 -5.94 2.47
N ASP A 119 5.44 -5.21 1.67
CA ASP A 119 6.62 -4.47 2.14
C ASP A 119 6.23 -3.16 2.84
N ALA A 120 6.10 -3.20 4.16
CA ALA A 120 5.61 -2.07 4.93
C ALA A 120 6.49 -0.81 4.85
N PRO A 121 7.82 -0.86 5.07
CA PRO A 121 8.67 0.32 4.95
C PRO A 121 8.62 0.96 3.55
N ASP A 122 8.73 0.16 2.49
CA ASP A 122 8.76 0.68 1.12
C ASP A 122 7.41 1.28 0.72
N ILE A 123 6.30 0.60 1.03
CA ILE A 123 4.96 1.08 0.70
C ILE A 123 4.61 2.33 1.52
N ALA A 124 4.99 2.39 2.80
CA ALA A 124 4.76 3.58 3.62
C ALA A 124 5.53 4.79 3.08
N ASN A 125 6.78 4.63 2.66
CA ASN A 125 7.57 5.71 2.02
C ASN A 125 6.92 6.20 0.72
N ILE A 126 6.37 5.30 -0.08
CA ILE A 126 5.65 5.63 -1.31
C ILE A 126 4.33 6.34 -0.99
N ALA A 127 3.61 5.91 0.04
CA ALA A 127 2.39 6.56 0.51
C ALA A 127 2.68 8.00 0.98
N ILE A 128 3.73 8.22 1.76
CA ILE A 128 4.19 9.56 2.18
C ILE A 128 4.51 10.42 0.95
N SER A 129 5.22 9.86 -0.03
CA SER A 129 5.58 10.58 -1.27
C SER A 129 4.36 10.96 -2.12
N ASN A 130 3.21 10.31 -1.91
CA ASN A 130 1.94 10.58 -2.57
C ASN A 130 0.95 11.35 -1.67
N GLU A 131 1.40 11.90 -0.55
CA GLU A 131 0.60 12.67 0.42
C GLU A 131 -0.48 11.83 1.15
N LEU A 132 -0.30 10.51 1.22
CA LEU A 132 -1.17 9.56 1.92
C LEU A 132 -0.62 9.26 3.32
N PHE A 133 -0.70 10.26 4.21
CA PHE A 133 -0.05 10.20 5.53
C PHE A 133 -0.81 9.32 6.55
N GLU A 134 -2.14 9.26 6.49
CA GLU A 134 -2.93 8.40 7.39
C GLU A 134 -2.72 6.92 7.06
N GLU A 135 -2.64 6.60 5.76
CA GLU A 135 -2.31 5.27 5.25
C GLU A 135 -0.90 4.86 5.66
N ALA A 136 0.09 5.74 5.48
CA ALA A 136 1.46 5.49 5.93
C ALA A 136 1.55 5.25 7.44
N PHE A 137 0.85 6.06 8.24
CA PHE A 137 0.77 5.88 9.69
C PHE A 137 0.12 4.53 10.05
N ALA A 138 -0.97 4.16 9.39
CA ALA A 138 -1.64 2.88 9.61
C ALA A 138 -0.72 1.69 9.30
N ILE A 139 0.08 1.77 8.22
CA ILE A 139 1.08 0.76 7.88
C ILE A 139 2.13 0.65 9.00
N PHE A 140 2.76 1.75 9.40
CA PHE A 140 3.81 1.68 10.43
C PHE A 140 3.28 1.17 11.77
N ARG A 141 2.08 1.58 12.16
CA ARG A 141 1.40 1.08 13.36
C ARG A 141 1.11 -0.42 13.26
N LYS A 142 0.74 -0.92 12.08
CA LYS A 142 0.41 -2.33 11.86
C LYS A 142 1.64 -3.25 11.94
N PHE A 143 2.81 -2.73 11.58
CA PHE A 143 4.07 -3.48 11.58
C PHE A 143 4.98 -3.15 12.79
N ASP A 144 4.41 -2.53 13.83
CA ASP A 144 5.12 -2.16 15.07
C ASP A 144 6.37 -1.29 14.86
N VAL A 145 6.43 -0.53 13.77
CA VAL A 145 7.53 0.42 13.49
C VAL A 145 7.18 1.77 14.11
N ASN A 146 7.19 1.81 15.45
CA ASN A 146 6.64 2.93 16.23
C ASN A 146 7.40 4.25 16.02
N THR A 147 8.72 4.20 15.81
CA THR A 147 9.55 5.38 15.53
C THR A 147 9.13 6.08 14.23
N SER A 148 9.03 5.33 13.14
CA SER A 148 8.56 5.87 11.86
C SER A 148 7.10 6.32 11.91
N ALA A 149 6.23 5.61 12.65
CA ALA A 149 4.83 6.01 12.83
C ALA A 149 4.71 7.40 13.48
N VAL A 150 5.46 7.66 14.54
CA VAL A 150 5.45 8.93 15.26
C VAL A 150 6.05 10.05 14.42
N GLN A 151 7.12 9.76 13.68
CA GLN A 151 7.69 10.72 12.75
C GLN A 151 6.66 11.18 11.71
N VAL A 152 5.84 10.29 11.16
CA VAL A 152 4.75 10.66 10.22
C VAL A 152 3.72 11.57 10.88
N LEU A 153 3.32 11.29 12.13
CA LEU A 153 2.39 12.14 12.86
C LEU A 153 2.95 13.54 13.12
N ILE A 154 4.25 13.63 13.39
CA ILE A 154 4.95 14.87 13.72
C ILE A 154 5.24 15.73 12.49
N GLU A 155 5.90 15.14 11.48
CA GLU A 155 6.47 15.86 10.34
C GLU A 155 5.43 16.11 9.26
N HIS A 156 4.54 15.15 9.01
CA HIS A 156 3.60 15.22 7.89
C HIS A 156 2.18 15.62 8.32
N ILE A 157 1.64 14.97 9.37
CA ILE A 157 0.29 15.29 9.86
C ILE A 157 0.31 16.55 10.75
N GLY A 158 1.41 16.76 11.49
CA GLY A 158 1.59 17.91 12.38
C GLY A 158 0.74 17.87 13.65
N ASN A 159 0.06 16.76 13.96
CA ASN A 159 -0.82 16.61 15.11
C ASN A 159 -0.06 16.00 16.29
N LEU A 160 0.42 16.90 17.17
CA LEU A 160 1.24 16.53 18.31
C LEU A 160 0.44 15.88 19.43
N ASP A 161 -0.85 16.19 19.55
CA ASP A 161 -1.74 15.53 20.51
C ASP A 161 -1.89 14.05 20.17
N ARG A 162 -2.14 13.72 18.89
CA ARG A 162 -2.15 12.32 18.41
C ARG A 162 -0.79 11.64 18.58
N ALA A 163 0.30 12.36 18.33
CA ALA A 163 1.65 11.82 18.53
C ALA A 163 1.93 11.52 20.02
N TYR A 164 1.44 12.37 20.93
CA TYR A 164 1.52 12.15 22.37
C TYR A 164 0.69 10.95 22.83
N GLU A 165 -0.57 10.85 22.40
CA GLU A 165 -1.42 9.69 22.71
C GLU A 165 -0.79 8.38 22.20
N PHE A 166 -0.18 8.42 21.01
CA PHE A 166 0.52 7.26 20.47
C PHE A 166 1.77 6.92 21.29
N ALA A 167 2.56 7.93 21.68
CA ALA A 167 3.73 7.74 22.54
C ALA A 167 3.36 7.14 23.91
N GLU A 168 2.24 7.57 24.52
CA GLU A 168 1.72 6.97 25.76
C GLU A 168 1.32 5.51 25.59
N ARG A 169 0.77 5.13 24.44
CA ARG A 169 0.37 3.75 24.17
C ARG A 169 1.56 2.84 23.90
N CYS A 170 2.53 3.29 23.10
CA CYS A 170 3.72 2.50 22.79
C CYS A 170 4.68 2.42 23.98
N ASN A 171 4.75 3.50 24.77
CA ASN A 171 5.62 3.64 25.94
C ASN A 171 7.09 3.25 25.66
N GLU A 172 7.58 3.62 24.48
CA GLU A 172 8.94 3.36 24.05
C GLU A 172 9.80 4.63 24.21
N PRO A 173 11.00 4.52 24.82
CA PRO A 173 11.94 5.63 24.95
C PRO A 173 12.23 6.35 23.63
N ALA A 174 12.46 5.59 22.55
CA ALA A 174 12.80 6.13 21.24
C ALA A 174 11.68 7.01 20.65
N VAL A 175 10.42 6.63 20.88
CA VAL A 175 9.24 7.39 20.43
C VAL A 175 9.11 8.70 21.21
N TRP A 176 9.30 8.63 22.53
CA TRP A 176 9.27 9.80 23.39
C TRP A 176 10.39 10.79 23.06
N SER A 177 11.62 10.31 22.79
CA SER A 177 12.74 11.17 22.37
C SER A 177 12.45 11.90 21.07
N GLN A 178 11.82 11.24 20.09
CA GLN A 178 11.44 11.88 18.82
C GLN A 178 10.33 12.93 19.00
N LEU A 179 9.29 12.60 19.79
CA LEU A 179 8.23 13.55 20.12
C LEU A 179 8.77 14.78 20.84
N ALA A 180 9.60 14.58 21.86
CA ALA A 180 10.18 15.65 22.64
C ALA A 180 11.03 16.60 21.77
N LYS A 181 11.84 16.05 20.87
CA LYS A 181 12.62 16.84 19.91
C LYS A 181 11.74 17.72 19.02
N ALA A 182 10.63 17.18 18.55
CA ALA A 182 9.69 17.92 17.72
C ALA A 182 8.90 18.99 18.49
N GLN A 183 8.50 18.69 19.72
CA GLN A 183 7.86 19.66 20.62
C GLN A 183 8.80 20.85 20.91
N LEU A 184 10.09 20.56 21.13
CA LEU A 184 11.13 21.56 21.35
C LEU A 184 11.33 22.45 20.11
N GLN A 185 11.37 21.87 18.91
CA GLN A 185 11.45 22.65 17.65
C GLN A 185 10.24 23.56 17.43
N LYS A 186 9.06 23.19 17.94
CA LYS A 186 7.84 24.03 17.90
C LYS A 186 7.73 25.01 19.08
N GLY A 187 8.73 25.10 19.94
CA GLY A 187 8.77 26.04 21.07
C GLY A 187 7.96 25.62 22.29
N MET A 188 7.46 24.38 22.32
CA MET A 188 6.71 23.82 23.46
C MET A 188 7.68 23.20 24.47
N VAL A 189 8.46 24.06 25.13
CA VAL A 189 9.57 23.66 25.99
C VAL A 189 9.09 22.88 27.21
N LYS A 190 7.92 23.21 27.78
CA LYS A 190 7.39 22.54 28.98
C LYS A 190 7.00 21.09 28.66
N GLU A 191 6.27 20.90 27.58
CA GLU A 191 5.81 19.60 27.10
C GLU A 191 6.99 18.74 26.63
N ALA A 192 7.98 19.37 25.98
CA ALA A 192 9.20 18.68 25.59
C ALA A 192 9.99 18.14 26.79
N ILE A 193 10.09 18.90 27.89
CA ILE A 193 10.73 18.45 29.13
C ILE A 193 10.01 17.23 29.70
N ASP A 194 8.68 17.28 29.79
CA ASP A 194 7.88 16.15 30.31
C ASP A 194 8.05 14.89 29.43
N SER A 195 8.07 15.06 28.10
CA SER A 195 8.31 13.97 27.16
C SER A 195 9.74 13.40 27.27
N TYR A 196 10.76 14.24 27.47
CA TYR A 196 12.14 13.76 27.69
C TYR A 196 12.31 13.01 29.02
N ILE A 197 11.61 13.44 30.07
CA ILE A 197 11.57 12.71 31.35
C ILE A 197 10.94 11.33 31.14
N LYS A 198 9.85 11.25 30.37
CA LYS A 198 9.21 9.97 30.00
C LYS A 198 10.10 9.09 29.11
N ALA A 199 10.97 9.68 28.30
CA ALA A 199 11.92 8.96 27.45
C ALA A 199 13.08 8.32 28.24
N ASP A 200 13.35 8.76 29.48
CA ASP A 200 14.55 8.40 30.26
C ASP A 200 15.86 8.48 29.44
N ASP A 201 15.91 9.40 28.47
CA ASP A 201 17.02 9.57 27.53
C ASP A 201 17.90 10.76 27.97
N PRO A 202 19.07 10.51 28.57
CA PRO A 202 19.96 11.58 29.05
C PRO A 202 20.69 12.29 27.90
N SER A 203 20.62 11.74 26.68
CA SER A 203 21.45 12.16 25.54
C SER A 203 21.07 13.54 25.01
N SER A 204 19.81 13.94 25.13
CA SER A 204 19.25 15.17 24.56
C SER A 204 19.15 16.34 25.54
N TYR A 205 19.64 16.20 26.78
CA TYR A 205 19.59 17.26 27.80
C TYR A 205 20.21 18.60 27.31
N MET A 206 21.25 18.54 26.46
CA MET A 206 21.89 19.75 25.92
C MET A 206 20.96 20.56 24.98
N GLU A 207 20.10 19.91 24.20
CA GLU A 207 19.14 20.59 23.32
C GLU A 207 18.03 21.29 24.15
N VAL A 208 17.59 20.66 25.24
CA VAL A 208 16.61 21.22 26.19
C VAL A 208 17.16 22.45 26.90
N VAL A 209 18.42 22.41 27.35
CA VAL A 209 19.07 23.55 28.01
C VAL A 209 19.30 24.73 27.04
N GLN A 210 19.57 24.47 25.76
CA GLN A 210 19.68 25.53 24.76
C GLN A 210 18.32 26.18 24.43
N ALA A 211 17.23 25.42 24.42
CA ALA A 211 15.90 25.95 24.14
C ALA A 211 15.25 26.71 25.32
N ALA A 212 15.72 26.48 26.54
CA ALA A 212 15.22 27.12 27.75
C ALA A 212 15.92 28.44 28.12
N ASN A 213 17.04 28.79 27.45
CA ASN A 213 17.76 30.05 27.58
C ASN A 213 17.30 31.08 26.55
#